data_AF-A0A1I2PCE3-F1
#
_entry.id   AF-A0A1I2PCE3-F1
#
_cell.length_a   1.000
_cell.length_b   1.000
_cell.length_c   1.000
_cell.angle_alpha   90.00
_cell.angle_beta   90.00
_cell.angle_gamma   90.00
#
_symmetry.space_group_name_H-M   'P 1'
#
loop_
_entity.id
_entity.type
_entity.pdbx_description
1 polymer ?
#
loop_
_entity_poly.entity_id
_entity_poly.type
_entity_poly.pdbx_seq_one_letter_code
_entity_poly.pdbx_strand_id
1 'polypeptide(L)'
;MKPIRIENGIVIYYGNLAGRIRNGQAVVDPMFQVPELKEFLEKQRSVNEIKWQDGIFDQLASGQGETREIQSLKNCRVWQLKPEVDICKKFIGYDALIQKFGMLNPEDYRLVFDGAVDTNNLEALYTKFNVDHPASYAGHSLSMSDVLELYDESGSSFYYLDSFDFKQVDFEPPDQEMAHIQTMQF
;
A
#
# COMPACT_ATOMS: atom_id res chain seq x y z
N MET A 1 -21.17 -22.76 -3.69
CA MET A 1 -19.88 -22.05 -3.56
C MET A 1 -18.77 -23.10 -3.49
N LYS A 2 -17.59 -22.85 -4.06
CA LYS A 2 -16.45 -23.77 -3.90
C LYS A 2 -15.98 -23.73 -2.43
N PRO A 3 -15.76 -24.89 -1.78
CA PRO A 3 -15.40 -24.95 -0.35
C PRO A 3 -14.02 -24.37 -0.07
N ILE A 4 -13.10 -24.48 -1.03
CA ILE A 4 -11.74 -23.97 -0.94
C ILE A 4 -11.43 -23.16 -2.20
N ARG A 5 -10.85 -21.98 -2.04
CA ARG A 5 -10.40 -21.12 -3.14
C ARG A 5 -9.22 -20.26 -2.73
N ILE A 6 -8.49 -19.76 -3.72
CA ILE A 6 -7.42 -18.78 -3.51
C ILE A 6 -7.83 -17.51 -4.23
N GLU A 7 -7.83 -16.39 -3.51
CA GLU A 7 -8.16 -15.07 -4.05
C GLU A 7 -7.05 -14.11 -3.65
N ASN A 8 -6.38 -13.50 -4.64
CA ASN A 8 -5.22 -12.64 -4.42
C ASN A 8 -4.27 -13.26 -3.39
N GLY A 9 -3.77 -14.49 -3.63
CA GLY A 9 -2.84 -15.17 -2.72
C GLY A 9 -3.34 -15.48 -1.31
N ILE A 10 -4.59 -15.17 -0.96
CA ILE A 10 -5.23 -15.57 0.30
C ILE A 10 -5.98 -16.89 0.08
N VAL A 11 -5.74 -17.84 0.98
CA VAL A 11 -6.41 -19.13 1.03
C VAL A 11 -7.71 -18.96 1.80
N ILE A 12 -8.83 -19.19 1.13
CA ILE A 12 -10.17 -19.08 1.71
C ILE A 12 -10.75 -20.49 1.86
N TYR A 13 -11.09 -20.85 3.09
CA TYR A 13 -11.68 -22.13 3.46
C TYR A 13 -13.07 -21.88 4.07
N TYR A 14 -14.13 -22.32 3.36
CA TYR A 14 -15.53 -22.11 3.74
C TYR A 14 -15.88 -20.65 4.07
N GLY A 15 -15.27 -19.71 3.33
CA GLY A 15 -15.48 -18.26 3.54
C GLY A 15 -14.58 -17.64 4.60
N ASN A 16 -13.79 -18.43 5.33
CA ASN A 16 -12.83 -17.95 6.32
C ASN A 16 -11.44 -17.79 5.70
N LEU A 17 -10.70 -16.77 6.13
CA LEU A 17 -9.33 -16.51 5.71
C LEU A 17 -8.39 -17.48 6.45
N ALA A 18 -8.03 -18.58 5.78
CA ALA A 18 -7.32 -19.68 6.40
C ALA A 18 -5.79 -19.54 6.33
N GLY A 19 -5.28 -18.80 5.34
CA GLY A 19 -3.86 -18.67 5.12
C GLY A 19 -3.50 -17.77 3.94
N ARG A 20 -2.22 -17.70 3.62
CA ARG A 20 -1.66 -16.89 2.53
C ARG A 20 -0.58 -17.67 1.77
N ILE A 21 -0.36 -17.33 0.51
CA ILE A 21 0.66 -17.92 -0.36
C ILE A 21 1.61 -16.82 -0.84
N ARG A 22 2.91 -16.97 -0.58
CA ARG A 22 3.96 -16.02 -1.00
C ARG A 22 5.20 -16.76 -1.48
N ASN A 23 5.75 -16.38 -2.64
CA ASN A 23 7.00 -16.96 -3.18
C ASN A 23 7.01 -18.50 -3.23
N GLY A 24 5.86 -19.12 -3.51
CA GLY A 24 5.74 -20.59 -3.48
C GLY A 24 5.48 -21.18 -2.09
N GLN A 25 5.40 -20.39 -1.02
CA GLN A 25 5.16 -20.88 0.33
C GLN A 25 3.73 -20.55 0.77
N ALA A 26 2.94 -21.58 1.05
CA ALA A 26 1.64 -21.44 1.68
C ALA A 26 1.80 -21.47 3.20
N VAL A 27 1.41 -20.41 3.90
CA VAL A 27 1.37 -20.34 5.36
C VAL A 27 -0.09 -20.33 5.79
N VAL A 28 -0.50 -21.34 6.55
CA VAL A 28 -1.91 -21.59 6.89
C VAL A 28 -2.04 -21.79 8.38
N ASP A 29 -3.14 -21.32 8.96
CA ASP A 29 -3.41 -21.54 10.37
C ASP A 29 -3.67 -23.04 10.64
N PRO A 30 -3.01 -23.65 11.65
CA PRO A 30 -3.24 -25.03 12.06
C PRO A 30 -4.70 -25.35 12.36
N MET A 31 -5.54 -24.37 12.72
CA MET A 31 -6.98 -24.59 12.93
C MET A 31 -7.71 -25.09 11.67
N PHE A 32 -7.13 -24.85 10.49
CA PHE A 32 -7.64 -25.33 9.19
C PHE A 32 -6.86 -26.53 8.65
N GLN A 33 -6.04 -27.20 9.48
CA GLN A 33 -5.22 -28.35 9.06
C GLN A 33 -6.05 -29.61 8.81
N VAL A 34 -6.79 -29.62 7.71
CA VAL A 34 -7.60 -30.74 7.25
C VAL A 34 -7.00 -31.36 5.97
N PRO A 35 -7.18 -32.68 5.73
CA PRO A 35 -6.64 -33.34 4.55
C PRO A 35 -7.08 -32.68 3.23
N GLU A 36 -8.33 -32.23 3.16
CA GLU A 36 -8.89 -31.56 1.97
C GLU A 36 -8.12 -30.28 1.60
N LEU A 37 -7.80 -29.44 2.58
CA LEU A 37 -7.08 -28.19 2.38
C LEU A 37 -5.62 -28.44 2.01
N LYS A 38 -5.00 -29.42 2.68
CA LYS A 38 -3.63 -29.81 2.37
C LYS A 38 -3.50 -30.30 0.93
N GLU A 39 -4.34 -31.24 0.51
CA GLU A 39 -4.35 -31.73 -0.87
C GLU A 39 -4.64 -30.63 -1.88
N PHE A 40 -5.54 -29.69 -1.54
CA PHE A 40 -5.86 -28.57 -2.40
C PHE A 40 -4.63 -27.68 -2.65
N LEU A 41 -3.85 -27.39 -1.60
CA LEU A 41 -2.63 -26.57 -1.67
C LEU A 41 -1.51 -27.28 -2.43
N GLU A 42 -1.31 -28.59 -2.19
CA GLU A 42 -0.31 -29.40 -2.90
C GLU A 42 -0.59 -29.50 -4.41
N LYS A 43 -1.85 -29.38 -4.84
CA LYS A 43 -2.25 -29.37 -6.26
C LYS A 43 -2.01 -28.02 -6.94
N GLN A 44 -1.70 -26.95 -6.20
CA GLN A 44 -1.48 -25.62 -6.79
C GLN A 44 -0.05 -25.48 -7.32
N ARG A 45 0.08 -25.11 -8.59
CA ARG A 45 1.40 -24.83 -9.21
C ARG A 45 2.15 -23.66 -8.56
N SER A 46 1.45 -22.81 -7.85
CA SER A 46 1.99 -21.66 -7.12
C SER A 46 2.46 -22.00 -5.70
N VAL A 47 2.42 -23.27 -5.28
CA VAL A 47 2.81 -23.72 -3.95
C VAL A 47 3.88 -24.81 -4.06
N ASN A 48 5.08 -24.50 -3.59
CA ASN A 48 6.23 -25.38 -3.44
C ASN A 48 6.37 -25.92 -2.01
N GLU A 49 5.91 -25.17 -1.01
CA GLU A 49 6.04 -25.51 0.42
C GLU A 49 4.77 -25.11 1.18
N ILE A 50 4.36 -25.93 2.16
CA ILE A 50 3.24 -25.64 3.06
C ILE A 50 3.76 -25.58 4.51
N LYS A 51 3.52 -24.45 5.18
CA LYS A 51 3.82 -24.21 6.59
C LYS A 51 2.55 -23.98 7.38
N TRP A 52 2.51 -24.60 8.55
CA TRP A 52 1.42 -24.42 9.51
C TRP A 52 1.92 -23.50 10.61
N GLN A 53 1.25 -22.36 10.80
CA GLN A 53 1.65 -21.35 11.77
C GLN A 53 0.43 -20.82 12.51
N ASP A 54 0.45 -20.91 13.85
CA ASP A 54 -0.63 -20.41 14.69
C ASP A 54 -0.79 -18.89 14.61
N GLY A 55 -2.03 -18.41 14.73
CA GLY A 55 -2.38 -16.99 14.77
C GLY A 55 -2.52 -16.34 13.39
N ILE A 56 -2.44 -17.12 12.32
CA ILE A 56 -2.66 -16.63 10.95
C ILE A 56 -4.12 -16.27 10.73
N PHE A 57 -5.05 -17.04 11.30
CA PHE A 57 -6.47 -16.71 11.24
C PHE A 57 -6.75 -15.39 11.97
N ASP A 58 -6.28 -15.25 13.21
CA ASP A 58 -6.52 -14.04 14.00
C ASP A 58 -5.91 -12.81 13.32
N GLN A 59 -4.72 -12.97 12.73
CA GLN A 59 -4.06 -11.92 11.96
C GLN A 59 -4.91 -11.47 10.76
N LEU A 60 -5.42 -12.42 9.98
CA LEU A 60 -6.26 -12.17 8.81
C LEU A 60 -7.67 -11.63 9.19
N ALA A 61 -8.24 -12.12 10.28
CA ALA A 61 -9.59 -11.78 10.74
C ALA A 61 -9.65 -10.42 11.46
N SER A 62 -8.57 -9.99 12.11
CA SER A 62 -8.53 -8.75 12.88
C SER A 62 -8.50 -7.49 12.01
N GLY A 63 -8.30 -7.61 10.69
CA GLY A 63 -8.18 -6.47 9.76
C GLY A 63 -6.99 -5.53 10.03
N GLN A 64 -6.29 -5.69 11.15
CA GLN A 64 -5.16 -4.87 11.59
C GLN A 64 -3.79 -5.51 11.29
N GLY A 65 -3.79 -6.75 10.78
CA GLY A 65 -2.59 -7.44 10.32
C GLY A 65 -2.77 -7.90 8.89
N GLU A 66 -2.28 -7.10 7.94
CA GLU A 66 -2.06 -7.51 6.54
C GLU A 66 -3.24 -7.40 5.56
N THR A 67 -3.62 -6.16 5.26
CA THR A 67 -3.70 -5.73 3.84
C THR A 67 -2.28 -5.54 3.26
N ARG A 68 -1.34 -6.44 3.60
CA ARG A 68 0.10 -6.34 3.31
C ARG A 68 0.45 -7.50 2.37
N GLU A 69 0.65 -7.15 1.09
CA GLU A 69 1.33 -7.96 0.07
C GLU A 69 0.55 -9.01 -0.76
N ILE A 70 -0.73 -8.78 -1.11
CA ILE A 70 -1.21 -9.25 -2.43
C ILE A 70 -1.91 -8.16 -3.24
N GLN A 71 -1.31 -6.99 -3.24
CA GLN A 71 -1.35 -6.12 -4.41
C GLN A 71 0.05 -6.20 -5.00
N SER A 72 0.16 -6.25 -6.32
CA SER A 72 1.44 -5.99 -6.99
C SER A 72 2.09 -4.77 -6.33
N LEU A 73 3.41 -4.79 -6.16
CA LEU A 73 4.10 -3.62 -5.62
C LEU A 73 3.69 -2.42 -6.46
N LYS A 74 3.11 -1.44 -5.78
CA LYS A 74 2.70 -0.20 -6.41
C LYS A 74 3.94 0.67 -6.60
N ASN A 75 3.87 1.56 -7.57
CA ASN A 75 4.80 2.68 -7.59
C ASN A 75 4.36 3.71 -6.55
N CYS A 76 5.30 4.53 -6.11
CA CYS A 76 5.05 5.58 -5.14
C CYS A 76 5.46 6.94 -5.70
N ARG A 77 4.63 7.93 -5.43
CA ARG A 77 4.97 9.35 -5.58
C ARG A 77 4.89 10.04 -4.24
N VAL A 78 5.80 10.99 -4.03
CA VAL A 78 5.81 11.84 -2.85
C VAL A 78 5.56 13.28 -3.27
N TRP A 79 4.54 13.86 -2.66
CA TRP A 79 4.09 15.22 -2.89
C TRP A 79 4.34 16.05 -1.63
N GLN A 80 5.09 17.15 -1.77
CA GLN A 80 5.41 18.05 -0.67
C GLN A 80 4.91 19.46 -0.98
N LEU A 81 4.55 20.21 0.06
CA LEU A 81 4.14 21.61 -0.10
C LEU A 81 5.27 22.44 -0.73
N LYS A 82 4.91 23.28 -1.69
CA LYS A 82 5.84 24.26 -2.28
C LYS A 82 6.32 25.24 -1.19
N PRO A 83 7.57 25.73 -1.26
CA PRO A 83 8.12 26.64 -0.25
C PRO A 83 7.25 27.89 -0.01
N GLU A 84 6.60 28.38 -1.07
CA GLU A 84 5.84 29.64 -1.13
C GLU A 84 4.41 29.53 -0.58
N VAL A 85 3.95 28.33 -0.23
CA VAL A 85 2.62 28.11 0.35
C VAL A 85 2.53 28.77 1.72
N ASP A 86 1.33 29.24 2.07
CA ASP A 86 1.00 29.75 3.40
C ASP A 86 1.55 28.82 4.49
N ILE A 87 2.38 29.39 5.38
CA ILE A 87 2.99 28.69 6.50
C ILE A 87 1.95 28.01 7.41
N CYS A 88 0.72 28.53 7.46
CA CYS A 88 -0.38 27.95 8.23
C CYS A 88 -0.88 26.60 7.67
N LYS A 89 -0.48 26.22 6.45
CA LYS A 89 -0.76 24.92 5.85
C LYS A 89 0.35 23.90 6.09
N LYS A 90 1.50 24.30 6.66
CA LYS A 90 2.62 23.41 6.98
C LYS A 90 2.43 22.82 8.37
N PHE A 91 2.76 21.54 8.54
CA PHE A 91 2.69 20.82 9.81
C PHE A 91 1.32 20.87 10.49
N ILE A 92 0.25 20.86 9.71
CA ILE A 92 -1.14 20.85 10.19
C ILE A 92 -1.74 19.45 10.04
N GLY A 93 -2.58 19.01 10.97
CA GLY A 93 -3.34 17.77 10.80
C GLY A 93 -4.44 17.93 9.75
N TYR A 94 -4.85 16.84 9.11
CA TYR A 94 -5.79 16.91 7.97
C TYR A 94 -7.12 17.57 8.37
N ASP A 95 -7.69 17.19 9.51
CA ASP A 95 -9.00 17.73 9.94
C ASP A 95 -8.94 19.24 10.19
N ALA A 96 -7.82 19.72 10.76
CA ALA A 96 -7.59 21.14 11.01
C ALA A 96 -7.35 21.90 9.69
N LEU A 97 -6.69 21.28 8.71
CA LEU A 97 -6.52 21.83 7.36
C LEU A 97 -7.88 22.01 6.68
N ILE A 98 -8.73 20.98 6.69
CA ILE A 98 -10.07 21.03 6.12
C ILE A 98 -10.94 22.07 6.82
N GLN A 99 -10.90 22.14 8.16
CA GLN A 99 -11.65 23.13 8.92
C GLN A 99 -11.26 24.58 8.57
N LYS A 100 -9.97 24.83 8.33
CA LYS A 100 -9.44 26.18 8.12
C LYS A 100 -9.40 26.61 6.64
N PHE A 101 -9.18 25.68 5.73
CA PHE A 101 -8.94 25.95 4.30
C PHE A 101 -9.92 25.23 3.36
N GLY A 102 -10.78 24.35 3.88
CA GLY A 102 -11.84 23.68 3.14
C GLY A 102 -11.40 22.38 2.47
N MET A 103 -10.39 22.41 1.61
CA MET A 103 -9.91 21.22 0.89
C MET A 103 -8.39 21.25 0.70
N LEU A 104 -7.81 20.07 0.40
CA LEU A 104 -6.44 20.00 -0.12
C LEU A 104 -6.40 20.67 -1.49
N ASN A 105 -5.47 21.61 -1.66
CA ASN A 105 -5.25 22.26 -2.95
C ASN A 105 -4.03 21.64 -3.64
N PRO A 106 -4.19 20.87 -4.71
CA PRO A 106 -3.08 20.18 -5.37
C PRO A 106 -2.02 21.13 -5.93
N GLU A 107 -2.42 22.35 -6.33
CA GLU A 107 -1.53 23.41 -6.78
C GLU A 107 -0.53 23.87 -5.71
N ASP A 108 -0.80 23.59 -4.43
CA ASP A 108 0.13 23.89 -3.33
C ASP A 108 1.29 22.88 -3.28
N TYR A 109 1.20 21.75 -3.99
CA TYR A 109 2.15 20.65 -3.91
C TYR A 109 3.09 20.58 -5.11
N ARG A 110 4.28 20.05 -4.86
CA ARG A 110 5.26 19.66 -5.89
C ARG A 110 5.63 18.19 -5.73
N LEU A 111 5.86 17.53 -6.86
CA LEU A 111 6.38 16.17 -6.89
C LEU A 111 7.87 16.17 -6.53
N VAL A 112 8.28 15.38 -5.54
CA VAL A 112 9.69 15.26 -5.12
C VAL A 112 10.29 13.88 -5.33
N PHE A 113 9.43 12.89 -5.61
CA PHE A 113 9.83 11.53 -5.94
C PHE A 113 8.75 10.85 -6.77
N ASP A 114 9.17 10.07 -7.76
CA ASP A 114 8.33 9.15 -8.52
C ASP A 114 9.15 7.89 -8.84
N GLY A 115 8.67 6.71 -8.44
CA GLY A 115 9.31 5.46 -8.78
C GLY A 115 8.77 4.23 -8.08
N ALA A 116 9.34 3.08 -8.43
CA ALA A 116 9.01 1.81 -7.81
C ALA A 116 9.43 1.78 -6.34
N VAL A 117 8.60 1.16 -5.51
CA VAL A 117 8.89 0.88 -4.10
C VAL A 117 8.84 -0.61 -3.83
N ASP A 118 9.59 -1.04 -2.82
CA ASP A 118 9.70 -2.42 -2.36
C ASP A 118 8.60 -2.82 -1.37
N THR A 119 7.68 -1.91 -1.06
CA THR A 119 6.60 -2.14 -0.10
C THR A 119 5.40 -1.22 -0.35
N ASN A 120 4.19 -1.74 -0.12
CA ASN A 120 2.94 -0.96 -0.10
C ASN A 120 2.57 -0.51 1.32
N ASN A 121 3.38 -0.82 2.33
CA ASN A 121 3.12 -0.44 3.72
C ASN A 121 3.59 1.02 3.97
N LEU A 122 2.64 1.91 4.29
CA LEU A 122 2.89 3.33 4.54
C LEU A 122 3.91 3.61 5.65
N GLU A 123 3.94 2.82 6.71
CA GLU A 123 4.92 2.96 7.80
C GLU A 123 6.34 2.56 7.35
N ALA A 124 6.44 1.53 6.49
CA ALA A 124 7.71 1.14 5.90
C ALA A 124 8.19 2.19 4.89
N LEU A 125 7.28 2.78 4.11
CA LEU A 125 7.57 3.91 3.22
C LEU A 125 8.02 5.15 4.01
N TYR A 126 7.35 5.44 5.12
CA TYR A 126 7.76 6.52 6.03
C TYR A 126 9.22 6.35 6.47
N THR A 127 9.58 5.14 6.87
CA THR A 127 10.95 4.81 7.28
C THR A 127 11.92 4.96 6.12
N LYS A 128 11.56 4.45 4.93
CA LYS A 128 12.38 4.51 3.72
C LYS A 128 12.74 5.96 3.35
N PHE A 129 11.74 6.82 3.21
CA PHE A 129 11.94 8.21 2.82
C PHE A 129 12.50 9.13 3.93
N ASN A 130 12.79 8.60 5.12
CA ASN A 130 13.42 9.33 6.22
C ASN A 130 14.83 8.83 6.58
N VAL A 131 15.11 7.54 6.36
CA VAL A 131 16.38 6.92 6.76
C VAL A 131 17.23 6.55 5.56
N ASP A 132 16.61 6.00 4.50
CA ASP A 132 17.29 5.45 3.33
C ASP A 132 16.75 6.12 2.06
N HIS A 133 17.05 7.41 1.94
CA HIS A 133 16.52 8.24 0.84
C HIS A 133 16.94 7.66 -0.51
N PRO A 134 15.99 7.38 -1.43
CA PRO A 134 16.32 7.06 -2.80
C PRO A 134 17.16 8.17 -3.44
N ALA A 135 18.11 7.82 -4.31
CA ALA A 135 18.96 8.81 -4.97
C ALA A 135 18.18 9.85 -5.82
N SER A 136 16.98 9.48 -6.29
CA SER A 136 16.06 10.36 -7.02
C SER A 136 15.17 11.23 -6.12
N TYR A 137 15.26 11.09 -4.80
CA TYR A 137 14.46 11.84 -3.84
C TYR A 137 15.00 13.27 -3.71
N ALA A 138 14.26 14.25 -4.24
CA ALA A 138 14.66 15.66 -4.28
C ALA A 138 13.99 16.52 -3.19
N GLY A 139 13.30 15.89 -2.24
CA GLY A 139 12.51 16.52 -1.18
C GLY A 139 13.21 16.62 0.17
N HIS A 140 12.49 17.15 1.16
CA HIS A 140 12.87 17.02 2.57
C HIS A 140 12.37 15.68 3.13
N SER A 141 12.89 15.25 4.27
CA SER A 141 12.33 14.12 5.04
C SER A 141 10.82 14.23 5.19
N LEU A 142 10.11 13.10 5.08
CA LEU A 142 8.65 13.06 5.17
C LEU A 142 8.16 13.67 6.49
N SER A 143 7.14 14.51 6.38
CA SER A 143 6.58 15.24 7.50
C SER A 143 5.07 15.47 7.36
N MET A 144 4.45 15.93 8.44
CA MET A 144 3.05 16.35 8.42
C MET A 144 2.79 17.33 7.26
N SER A 145 1.66 17.16 6.60
CA SER A 145 1.25 17.90 5.40
C SER A 145 1.81 17.43 4.07
N ASP A 146 2.72 16.45 4.06
CA ASP A 146 3.09 15.74 2.83
C ASP A 146 1.98 14.74 2.42
N VAL A 147 1.97 14.36 1.14
CA VAL A 147 1.04 13.36 0.60
C VAL A 147 1.83 12.25 -0.11
N LEU A 148 1.56 11.00 0.28
CA LEU A 148 2.01 9.82 -0.45
C LEU A 148 0.93 9.38 -1.42
N GLU A 149 1.33 9.09 -2.65
CA GLU A 149 0.50 8.43 -3.63
C GLU A 149 1.05 7.02 -3.88
N LEU A 150 0.18 6.03 -3.81
CA LEU A 150 0.46 4.67 -4.26
C LEU A 150 -0.36 4.37 -5.49
N TYR A 151 0.30 4.08 -6.60
CA TYR A 151 -0.35 3.94 -7.90
C TYR A 151 0.11 2.70 -8.68
N ASP A 152 -0.82 2.17 -9.48
CA ASP A 152 -0.60 1.12 -10.46
C ASP A 152 -1.55 1.30 -11.66
N GLU A 153 -1.65 0.30 -12.54
CA GLU A 153 -2.55 0.33 -13.70
C GLU A 153 -4.05 0.41 -13.33
N SER A 154 -4.41 0.07 -12.09
CA SER A 154 -5.80 0.13 -11.60
C SER A 154 -6.17 1.51 -11.04
N GLY A 155 -5.18 2.36 -10.75
CA GLY A 155 -5.36 3.73 -10.29
C GLY A 155 -4.47 4.11 -9.11
N SER A 156 -4.75 5.28 -8.53
CA SER A 156 -3.99 5.88 -7.44
C SER A 156 -4.77 5.93 -6.14
N SER A 157 -4.08 5.74 -5.02
CA SER A 157 -4.58 6.05 -3.68
C SER A 157 -3.65 7.04 -2.98
N PHE A 158 -4.24 8.05 -2.33
CA PHE A 158 -3.52 9.16 -1.74
C PHE A 158 -3.64 9.16 -0.22
N TYR A 159 -2.52 9.43 0.46
CA TYR A 159 -2.38 9.35 1.90
C TYR A 159 -1.69 10.61 2.43
N TYR A 160 -2.44 11.44 3.12
CA TYR A 160 -1.94 12.60 3.83
C TYR A 160 -1.20 12.16 5.10
N LEU A 161 -0.01 12.69 5.33
CA LEU A 161 0.75 12.48 6.56
C LEU A 161 0.18 13.39 7.66
N ASP A 162 -0.45 12.77 8.66
CA ASP A 162 -0.89 13.44 9.87
C ASP A 162 0.12 13.20 11.01
N SER A 163 -0.18 13.76 12.18
CA SER A 163 0.64 13.76 13.39
C SER A 163 0.98 12.37 13.94
N PHE A 164 0.12 11.37 13.73
CA PHE A 164 0.29 10.03 14.28
C PHE A 164 0.14 8.91 13.25
N ASP A 165 -0.45 9.20 12.10
CA ASP A 165 -0.88 8.22 11.12
C ASP A 165 -1.01 8.80 9.71
N PHE A 166 -1.46 7.96 8.78
CA PHE A 166 -1.76 8.32 7.42
C PHE A 166 -3.27 8.37 7.22
N LYS A 167 -3.79 9.49 6.73
CA LYS A 167 -5.20 9.60 6.35
C LYS A 167 -5.35 9.44 4.86
N GLN A 168 -6.20 8.50 4.43
CA GLN A 168 -6.57 8.41 3.02
C GLN A 168 -7.43 9.63 2.65
N VAL A 169 -7.08 10.30 1.54
CA VAL A 169 -7.68 11.56 1.11
C VAL A 169 -8.02 11.54 -0.37
N ASP A 170 -8.95 12.39 -0.76
CA ASP A 170 -9.16 12.74 -2.16
C ASP A 170 -8.15 13.83 -2.54
N PHE A 171 -7.27 13.50 -3.48
CA PHE A 171 -6.21 14.39 -3.97
C PHE A 171 -6.06 14.17 -5.47
N GLU A 172 -6.33 15.20 -6.26
CA GLU A 172 -6.12 15.16 -7.71
C GLU A 172 -4.84 15.91 -8.01
N PRO A 173 -3.71 15.24 -8.32
CA PRO A 173 -2.45 15.94 -8.55
C PRO A 173 -2.60 16.99 -9.65
N PRO A 174 -1.92 18.15 -9.52
CA PRO A 174 -1.98 19.20 -10.54
C PRO A 174 -1.50 18.60 -11.87
N ASP A 175 -2.23 18.90 -12.96
CA ASP A 175 -2.11 18.28 -14.30
C ASP A 175 -0.69 17.76 -14.57
N GLN A 176 -0.51 16.47 -14.32
CA GLN A 176 0.65 15.78 -14.84
C GLN A 176 0.33 15.51 -16.29
N GLU A 177 1.07 16.13 -17.21
CA GLU A 177 1.26 15.57 -18.55
C GLU A 177 1.76 14.13 -18.34
N MET A 178 0.83 13.18 -18.27
CA MET A 178 1.12 11.78 -18.16
C MET A 178 1.88 11.41 -19.42
N ALA A 179 3.20 11.31 -19.31
CA ALA A 179 4.04 10.64 -20.29
C ALA A 179 3.57 9.19 -20.36
N HIS A 180 2.54 8.97 -21.17
CA HIS A 180 2.10 7.67 -21.60
C HIS A 180 3.27 7.11 -22.41
N ILE A 181 4.11 6.30 -21.78
CA ILE A 181 5.15 5.55 -22.47
C ILE A 181 4.43 4.45 -23.24
N GLN A 182 3.75 4.85 -24.32
CA GLN A 182 3.29 3.94 -25.34
C GLN A 182 4.56 3.35 -25.94
N THR A 183 4.86 2.12 -25.56
CA THR A 183 5.86 1.30 -26.24
C THR A 183 5.35 1.07 -27.66
N MET A 184 5.71 1.96 -28.59
CA MET A 184 5.61 1.66 -30.02
C MET A 184 6.72 0.67 -30.34
N GLN A 185 6.33 -0.60 -30.49
CA GLN A 185 7.13 -1.57 -31.22
C GLN A 185 7.17 -1.15 -32.68
N PHE A 186 8.37 -1.03 -33.24
CA PHE A 186 8.66 -1.13 -34.67
C PHE A 186 9.67 -2.25 -34.87
#